data_AF-A0A916B7Q9-F1
#
_entry.id   AF-A0A916B7Q9-F1
#
_cell.length_a   1.000
_cell.length_b   1.000
_cell.length_c   1.000
_cell.angle_alpha   90.00
_cell.angle_beta   90.00
_cell.angle_gamma   90.00
#
_symmetry.space_group_name_H-M   'P 1'
#
loop_
_entity.id
_entity.type
_entity.pdbx_description
1 polymer ?
#
loop_
_entity_poly.entity_id
_entity_poly.type
_entity_poly.pdbx_seq_one_letter_code
_entity_poly.pdbx_strand_id
1 'polypeptide(L)'
;RDEVLRFLTDLRVPFDNNQAERHIRMPKLKQKASGGFRSETGVGAFATIRSYLSTLRKQSADLFAALVLTFQGSPPIPHIE
;
A
#
# COMPACT_ATOMS: atom_id res chain seq x y z
N ARG A 1 19.81 -3.43 12.57
CA ARG A 1 19.82 -4.67 13.39
C ARG A 1 18.73 -4.59 14.45
N ASP A 2 18.58 -3.43 15.09
CA ASP A 2 17.59 -3.22 16.16
C ASP A 2 16.14 -3.34 15.71
N GLU A 3 15.76 -2.79 14.54
CA GLU A 3 14.39 -2.92 14.02
C GLU A 3 13.97 -4.37 13.72
N VAL A 4 14.92 -5.23 13.31
CA VAL A 4 14.65 -6.65 13.05
C VAL A 4 14.30 -7.40 14.35
N LEU A 5 14.86 -6.96 15.48
CA LEU A 5 14.62 -7.55 16.80
C LEU A 5 13.59 -6.79 17.63
N ARG A 6 12.93 -5.77 17.05
CA ARG A 6 12.00 -4.90 17.78
C ARG A 6 10.80 -5.63 18.37
N PHE A 7 10.39 -6.74 17.77
CA PHE A 7 9.33 -7.60 18.33
C PHE A 7 9.71 -8.19 19.72
N LEU A 8 11.01 -8.25 20.08
CA LEU A 8 11.46 -8.70 21.41
C LEU A 8 11.20 -7.65 22.50
N THR A 9 11.11 -6.38 22.14
CA THR A 9 10.96 -5.26 23.09
C THR A 9 9.63 -4.52 22.96
N ASP A 10 8.96 -4.59 21.80
CA ASP A 10 7.66 -3.99 21.53
C ASP A 10 6.69 -5.03 20.94
N LEU A 11 5.78 -5.53 21.78
CA LEU A 11 4.80 -6.56 21.40
C LEU A 11 3.77 -6.08 20.36
N ARG A 12 3.70 -4.79 20.07
CA ARG A 12 2.85 -4.25 18.98
C ARG A 12 3.45 -4.53 17.61
N VAL A 13 4.75 -4.83 17.55
CA VAL A 13 5.45 -5.17 16.31
C VAL A 13 5.40 -6.70 16.13
N PRO A 14 4.79 -7.20 15.05
CA PRO A 14 4.77 -8.63 14.78
C PRO A 14 6.20 -9.15 14.51
N PHE A 15 6.43 -10.43 14.84
CA PHE A 15 7.69 -11.12 14.51
C PHE A 15 7.93 -11.23 13.00
N ASP A 16 6.84 -11.29 12.22
CA ASP A 16 6.90 -11.48 10.77
C ASP A 16 6.82 -10.17 9.99
N ASN A 17 7.27 -10.22 8.73
CA ASN A 17 7.20 -9.11 7.78
C ASN A 17 6.12 -9.33 6.70
N ASN A 18 5.12 -10.17 6.97
CA ASN A 18 4.17 -10.64 5.96
C ASN A 18 3.43 -9.48 5.29
N GLN A 19 3.14 -8.41 6.03
CA GLN A 19 2.42 -7.26 5.50
C GLN A 19 3.26 -6.45 4.50
N ALA A 20 4.54 -6.17 4.79
CA ALA A 20 5.38 -5.47 3.84
C ALA A 20 5.63 -6.34 2.59
N GLU A 21 5.88 -7.64 2.78
CA GLU A 21 6.03 -8.59 1.68
C GLU A 21 4.81 -8.64 0.75
N ARG A 22 3.60 -8.67 1.33
CA ARG A 22 2.35 -8.60 0.57
C ARG A 22 2.22 -7.31 -0.24
N HIS A 23 2.65 -6.17 0.32
CA HIS A 23 2.61 -4.90 -0.38
C HIS A 23 3.57 -4.84 -1.57
N ILE A 24 4.78 -5.40 -1.46
CA ILE A 24 5.79 -5.41 -2.54
C ILE A 24 5.55 -6.50 -3.60
N ARG A 25 4.85 -7.59 -3.24
CA ARG A 25 4.62 -8.74 -4.14
C ARG A 25 3.93 -8.34 -5.43
N MET A 26 2.92 -7.47 -5.34
CA MET A 26 2.14 -7.08 -6.52
C MET A 26 2.91 -6.18 -7.51
N PRO A 27 3.67 -5.14 -7.08
CA PRO A 27 4.62 -4.48 -7.97
C PRO A 27 5.56 -5.47 -8.65
N LYS A 28 6.12 -6.44 -7.90
CA LYS A 28 7.05 -7.43 -8.45
C LYS A 28 6.39 -8.35 -9.47
N LEU A 29 5.17 -8.79 -9.20
CA LEU A 29 4.36 -9.57 -10.14
C LEU A 29 4.09 -8.80 -11.44
N LYS A 30 3.70 -7.52 -11.33
CA LYS A 30 3.48 -6.66 -12.51
C LYS A 30 4.76 -6.48 -13.33
N GLN A 31 5.90 -6.33 -12.67
CA GLN A 31 7.21 -6.26 -13.32
C GLN A 31 7.59 -7.56 -14.04
N LYS A 32 7.28 -8.73 -13.47
CA LYS A 32 7.66 -10.04 -13.99
C LYS A 32 6.80 -10.49 -15.19
N ALA A 33 5.55 -10.03 -15.29
CA ALA A 33 4.66 -10.39 -16.38
C ALA A 33 5.11 -9.80 -17.73
N SER A 34 4.94 -10.54 -18.84
CA SER A 34 5.15 -10.00 -20.19
C SER A 34 4.18 -8.83 -20.40
N GLY A 35 4.71 -7.62 -20.54
CA GLY A 35 3.89 -6.40 -20.45
C GLY A 35 4.39 -5.38 -19.44
N GLY A 36 4.98 -5.83 -18.33
CA GLY A 36 5.73 -5.02 -17.36
C GLY A 36 5.14 -3.68 -16.94
N PHE A 37 5.99 -2.84 -16.33
CA PHE A 37 5.82 -1.40 -16.37
C PHE A 37 6.52 -0.87 -17.62
N ARG A 38 5.89 0.08 -18.34
CA ARG A 38 6.40 0.63 -19.60
C ARG A 38 6.95 2.06 -19.47
N SER A 39 6.70 2.70 -18.34
CA SER A 39 7.19 4.04 -18.02
C SER A 39 7.25 4.23 -16.50
N GLU A 40 8.11 5.14 -16.05
CA GLU A 40 8.18 5.55 -14.65
C GLU A 40 6.87 6.20 -14.19
N THR A 41 6.21 6.96 -15.07
CA THR A 41 4.89 7.53 -14.80
C THR A 41 3.86 6.46 -14.47
N GLY A 42 3.87 5.33 -15.20
CA GLY A 42 2.99 4.20 -14.91
C GLY A 42 3.32 3.49 -13.59
N VAL A 43 4.59 3.43 -13.21
CA VAL A 43 5.03 2.95 -11.89
C VAL A 43 4.50 3.87 -10.79
N GLY A 44 4.67 5.19 -10.97
CA GLY A 44 4.19 6.21 -10.04
C GLY A 44 2.69 6.12 -9.84
N ALA A 45 1.91 6.10 -10.92
CA ALA A 45 0.45 5.97 -10.84
C ALA A 45 0.02 4.69 -10.11
N PHE A 46 0.67 3.55 -10.40
CA PHE A 46 0.40 2.29 -9.71
C PHE A 46 0.72 2.37 -8.21
N ALA A 47 1.85 2.98 -7.84
CA ALA A 47 2.24 3.16 -6.45
C ALA A 47 1.28 4.09 -5.70
N THR A 48 0.86 5.20 -6.32
CA THR A 48 -0.10 6.15 -5.75
C THR A 48 -1.44 5.49 -5.46
N ILE A 49 -2.04 4.80 -6.45
CA ILE A 49 -3.34 4.14 -6.26
C ILE A 49 -3.27 3.10 -5.13
N ARG A 50 -2.22 2.29 -5.09
CA ARG A 50 -2.09 1.24 -4.08
C ARG A 50 -1.79 1.77 -2.69
N SER A 51 -0.93 2.79 -2.58
CA SER A 51 -0.62 3.41 -1.28
C SER A 51 -1.87 4.08 -0.70
N TYR A 52 -2.60 4.84 -1.52
CA TYR A 52 -3.88 5.44 -1.16
C TYR A 52 -4.87 4.42 -0.59
N LEU A 53 -5.16 3.34 -1.34
CA LEU A 53 -6.09 2.30 -0.90
C LEU A 53 -5.59 1.52 0.32
N SER A 54 -4.28 1.27 0.42
CA SER A 54 -3.68 0.59 1.59
C SER A 54 -3.85 1.43 2.85
N THR A 55 -3.63 2.75 2.78
CA THR A 55 -3.78 3.66 3.92
C THR A 55 -5.22 3.76 4.37
N LEU A 56 -6.16 3.98 3.43
CA LEU A 56 -7.59 4.00 3.75
C LEU A 56 -8.07 2.70 4.40
N ARG A 57 -7.58 1.55 3.91
CA ARG A 57 -7.90 0.25 4.50
C ARG A 57 -7.39 0.12 5.94
N LYS A 58 -6.19 0.63 6.24
CA LYS A 58 -5.64 0.63 7.61
C LYS A 58 -6.44 1.54 8.55
N GLN A 59 -7.08 2.56 8.01
CA GLN A 59 -7.97 3.49 8.71
C GLN A 59 -9.41 2.98 8.79
N SER A 60 -9.66 1.72 8.41
CA SER A 60 -10.99 1.10 8.41
C SER A 60 -12.03 1.82 7.53
N ALA A 61 -11.59 2.54 6.50
CA ALA A 61 -12.47 3.18 5.54
C ALA A 61 -13.07 2.18 4.54
N ASP A 62 -14.30 2.45 4.07
CA ASP A 62 -14.87 1.73 2.94
C ASP A 62 -14.19 2.14 1.63
N LEU A 63 -13.43 1.20 1.06
CA LEU A 63 -12.68 1.43 -0.17
C LEU A 63 -13.58 1.66 -1.39
N PHE A 64 -14.77 1.06 -1.43
CA PHE A 64 -15.67 1.23 -2.57
C PHE A 64 -16.25 2.65 -2.56
N ALA A 65 -16.79 3.08 -1.42
CA ALA A 65 -17.25 4.46 -1.24
C ALA A 65 -16.13 5.47 -1.52
N ALA A 66 -14.90 5.20 -1.05
CA ALA A 66 -13.76 6.06 -1.31
C ALA A 66 -13.42 6.18 -2.80
N LEU A 67 -13.46 5.07 -3.55
CA LEU A 67 -13.26 5.08 -5.00
C LEU A 67 -14.35 5.88 -5.71
N VAL A 68 -15.62 5.69 -5.33
CA VAL A 68 -16.75 6.46 -5.89
C VAL A 68 -16.52 7.97 -5.70
N LEU A 69 -16.20 8.39 -4.49
CA LEU A 69 -15.92 9.79 -4.17
C LEU A 69 -14.70 10.34 -4.91
N THR A 70 -13.62 9.56 -5.04
CA THR A 70 -12.45 9.92 -5.86
C THR A 70 -12.84 10.18 -7.31
N PHE A 71 -13.64 9.30 -7.93
CA PHE A 71 -14.09 9.49 -9.31
C PHE A 71 -15.11 10.64 -9.48
N GLN A 72 -15.80 11.03 -8.41
CA GLN A 72 -16.66 12.22 -8.37
C GLN A 72 -15.88 13.53 -8.13
N GLY A 73 -14.55 13.47 -8.00
CA GLY A 73 -13.70 14.64 -7.80
C GLY A 73 -13.56 15.07 -6.33
N SER A 74 -14.05 14.28 -5.39
CA SER A 74 -13.97 14.54 -3.94
C SER A 74 -13.24 13.39 -3.20
N PRO A 75 -11.96 13.12 -3.49
CA PRO A 75 -11.24 12.01 -2.88
C PRO A 75 -11.12 12.16 -1.36
N PRO A 76 -11.49 11.14 -0.56
CA PRO A 76 -11.22 11.12 0.87
C PRO A 76 -9.73 11.24 1.16
N ILE A 77 -9.34 12.18 2.02
CA ILE A 77 -7.94 12.39 2.37
C ILE A 77 -7.57 11.43 3.52
N PRO A 78 -6.61 10.51 3.33
CA PRO A 78 -6.16 9.65 4.42
C PRO A 78 -5.39 10.47 5.46
N HIS A 79 -5.60 10.15 6.74
CA HIS A 79 -4.81 10.75 7.82
C HIS A 79 -3.36 10.25 7.76
N ILE A 80 -2.37 11.14 7.89
CA ILE A 80 -0.96 10.77 7.94
C ILE A 80 -0.48 11.14 9.35
N GLU A 81 -0.40 10.14 10.23
CA GLU A 81 0.22 10.25 11.56
C GLU A 81 1.73 9.99 11.48
#